data_AF-A0A940SXH4-F1
#
_entry.id   AF-A0A940SXH4-F1
#
_cell.length_a   1.000
_cell.length_b   1.000
_cell.length_c   1.000
_cell.angle_alpha   90.00
_cell.angle_beta   90.00
_cell.angle_gamma   90.00
#
_symmetry.space_group_name_H-M   'P 1'
#
loop_
_entity.id
_entity.type
_entity.pdbx_description
1 polymer ?
#
loop_
_entity_poly.entity_id
_entity_poly.type
_entity_poly.pdbx_seq_one_letter_code
_entity_poly.pdbx_strand_id
1 'polypeptide(L)'
;MKNKYITLLSVLVIGASSPLMAAADTIDNEINNATNKIETLKGQKAEAEATLEALNTEVANLEAQVQETLDKKGELEQELNNLNTEITKLEHAIEKRTVKIKEQARSAQVNTSSNSYLNVVLESDSISDAITRSWAYSKLVSANNDIMTAQQEDKQELADKKVVVDGKIVEVNALTEQLKVKQEEMTAKQYDQAILAKEVAASLTTEESKKASLLKEKEEAEKRKAEAERLAKEQAKKEAEAAAKLAAEQKKREEEAAKTNVAIAQEISTINTQVMPDDTENQPTNRPTQGSGDFQHPLPSLIMTSGYGNRPDPNGVSGNGHDGIDFAGNLNDPVYASRGGTVVSSGFDGSAGNYVIIQHDNGYFTYYLHLNSISVSGGTVGAGQVVGLMGTTGNSTGVHLHFGIATTGSWSGFVDPGPYLGLY
;
A
#
# COMPACT_ATOMS: atom_id res chain seq x y z
N MET A 1 67.15 -8.81 -27.63
CA MET A 1 65.97 -9.51 -28.19
C MET A 1 64.75 -8.64 -27.96
N LYS A 2 63.81 -8.65 -28.91
CA LYS A 2 62.87 -7.56 -29.23
C LYS A 2 61.84 -7.24 -28.11
N ASN A 3 61.77 -5.97 -27.74
CA ASN A 3 60.62 -5.33 -27.11
C ASN A 3 59.41 -5.35 -28.06
N LYS A 4 58.26 -5.83 -27.58
CA LYS A 4 56.94 -5.55 -28.16
C LYS A 4 55.93 -5.40 -27.03
N TYR A 5 55.80 -4.19 -26.51
CA TYR A 5 54.60 -3.79 -25.78
C TYR A 5 53.63 -3.19 -26.80
N ILE A 6 52.56 -3.94 -27.07
CA ILE A 6 51.38 -3.48 -27.79
C ILE A 6 50.47 -2.84 -26.75
N THR A 7 50.41 -1.51 -26.73
CA THR A 7 49.45 -0.76 -25.92
C THR A 7 48.10 -0.79 -26.64
N LEU A 8 47.23 -1.70 -26.23
CA LEU A 8 45.82 -1.71 -26.62
C LEU A 8 45.09 -0.61 -25.81
N LEU A 9 44.75 0.50 -26.47
CA LEU A 9 43.74 1.43 -25.98
C LEU A 9 42.37 0.76 -26.12
N SER A 10 41.84 0.19 -25.04
CA SER A 10 40.43 -0.13 -24.92
C SER A 10 39.73 0.96 -24.12
N VAL A 11 39.11 1.90 -24.83
CA VAL A 11 38.10 2.81 -24.28
C VAL A 11 36.88 1.95 -23.96
N LEU A 12 36.78 1.49 -22.71
CA LEU A 12 35.60 0.79 -22.22
C LEU A 12 34.72 1.81 -21.48
N VAL A 13 33.78 2.37 -22.22
CA VAL A 13 32.63 3.09 -21.66
C VAL A 13 31.73 2.04 -21.00
N ILE A 14 31.84 1.88 -19.68
CA ILE A 14 30.82 1.25 -18.83
C ILE A 14 30.58 2.30 -17.75
N GLY A 15 29.48 3.05 -17.78
CA GLY A 15 28.16 2.48 -17.53
C GLY A 15 27.95 2.43 -16.01
N ALA A 16 28.00 3.60 -15.36
CA ALA A 16 27.64 3.72 -13.96
C ALA A 16 26.12 3.53 -13.81
N SER A 17 25.67 2.29 -13.73
CA SER A 17 24.38 1.96 -13.13
C SER A 17 24.57 1.97 -11.61
N SER A 18 24.49 3.15 -11.01
CA SER A 18 24.57 3.37 -9.56
C SER A 18 23.37 2.75 -8.83
N PRO A 19 23.42 2.61 -7.49
CA PRO A 19 22.36 2.02 -6.62
C PRO A 19 20.96 2.67 -6.71
N LEU A 20 20.76 3.70 -7.53
CA LEU A 20 19.46 4.32 -7.77
C LEU A 20 18.48 3.42 -8.53
N MET A 21 18.93 2.40 -9.26
CA MET A 21 17.99 1.46 -9.92
C MET A 21 17.20 0.64 -8.90
N ALA A 22 17.81 0.22 -7.79
CA ALA A 22 17.12 -0.56 -6.75
C ALA A 22 16.04 0.25 -6.01
N ALA A 23 16.21 1.57 -5.85
CA ALA A 23 15.20 2.46 -5.26
C ALA A 23 14.08 2.84 -6.25
N ALA A 24 14.37 2.88 -7.55
CA ALA A 24 13.37 3.13 -8.59
C ALA A 24 12.43 1.92 -8.79
N ASP A 25 12.99 0.71 -8.80
CA ASP A 25 12.21 -0.53 -8.90
C ASP A 25 11.24 -0.70 -7.71
N THR A 26 11.60 -0.19 -6.51
CA THR A 26 10.69 -0.19 -5.35
C THR A 26 9.55 0.82 -5.47
N ILE A 27 9.81 2.05 -5.93
CA ILE A 27 8.77 3.09 -6.06
C ILE A 27 7.78 2.72 -7.17
N ASP A 28 8.25 2.16 -8.28
CA ASP A 28 7.37 1.71 -9.36
C ASP A 28 6.44 0.57 -8.93
N ASN A 29 6.94 -0.37 -8.12
CA ASN A 29 6.11 -1.40 -7.51
C ASN A 29 5.05 -0.80 -6.57
N GLU A 30 5.40 0.20 -5.76
CA GLU A 30 4.42 0.87 -4.90
C GLU A 30 3.36 1.66 -5.68
N ILE A 31 3.75 2.32 -6.78
CA ILE A 31 2.80 3.00 -7.68
C ILE A 31 1.85 2.00 -8.33
N ASN A 32 2.37 0.85 -8.78
CA ASN A 32 1.54 -0.21 -9.37
C ASN A 32 0.56 -0.78 -8.32
N ASN A 33 1.03 -1.04 -7.10
CA ASN A 33 0.17 -1.50 -6.01
C ASN A 33 -0.92 -0.48 -5.66
N ALA A 34 -0.57 0.81 -5.54
CA ALA A 34 -1.55 1.87 -5.31
C ALA A 34 -2.55 1.97 -6.46
N THR A 35 -2.10 1.81 -7.71
CA THR A 35 -2.98 1.81 -8.89
C THR A 35 -3.99 0.66 -8.87
N ASN A 36 -3.53 -0.57 -8.61
CA ASN A 36 -4.41 -1.74 -8.51
C ASN A 36 -5.43 -1.58 -7.39
N LYS A 37 -5.00 -1.01 -6.25
CA LYS A 37 -5.89 -0.76 -5.11
C LYS A 37 -6.93 0.34 -5.43
N ILE A 38 -6.54 1.39 -6.13
CA ILE A 38 -7.45 2.43 -6.63
C ILE A 38 -8.49 1.83 -7.58
N GLU A 39 -8.09 0.96 -8.52
CA GLU A 39 -9.03 0.30 -9.43
C GLU A 39 -10.02 -0.61 -8.67
N THR A 40 -9.52 -1.38 -7.70
CA THR A 40 -10.36 -2.20 -6.83
C THR A 40 -11.37 -1.34 -6.05
N LEU A 41 -10.90 -0.25 -5.43
CA LEU A 41 -11.77 0.67 -4.67
C LEU A 41 -12.78 1.38 -5.57
N LYS A 42 -12.43 1.73 -6.82
CA LYS A 42 -13.38 2.27 -7.80
C LYS A 42 -14.47 1.27 -8.14
N GLY A 43 -14.10 0.00 -8.34
CA GLY A 43 -15.05 -1.09 -8.55
C GLY A 43 -16.00 -1.25 -7.36
N GLN A 44 -15.46 -1.35 -6.14
CA GLN A 44 -16.24 -1.46 -4.91
C GLN A 44 -17.16 -0.26 -4.69
N LYS A 45 -16.70 0.96 -5.01
CA LYS A 45 -17.52 2.16 -4.93
C LYS A 45 -18.70 2.09 -5.88
N ALA A 46 -18.47 1.74 -7.14
CA ALA A 46 -19.53 1.64 -8.15
C ALA A 46 -20.55 0.55 -7.80
N GLU A 47 -20.08 -0.61 -7.33
CA GLU A 47 -20.95 -1.68 -6.83
C GLU A 47 -21.77 -1.22 -5.62
N ALA A 48 -21.15 -0.47 -4.70
CA ALA A 48 -21.83 0.03 -3.52
C ALA A 48 -22.92 1.06 -3.87
N GLU A 49 -22.62 1.99 -4.79
CA GLU A 49 -23.58 2.97 -5.31
C GLU A 49 -24.74 2.30 -6.06
N ALA A 50 -24.46 1.29 -6.90
CA ALA A 50 -25.50 0.54 -7.60
C ALA A 50 -26.41 -0.23 -6.63
N THR A 51 -25.84 -0.84 -5.59
CA THR A 51 -26.60 -1.54 -4.54
C THR A 51 -27.48 -0.57 -3.76
N LEU A 52 -26.96 0.64 -3.46
CA LEU A 52 -27.74 1.67 -2.77
C LEU A 52 -28.93 2.15 -3.62
N GLU A 53 -28.74 2.33 -4.93
CA GLU A 53 -29.83 2.68 -5.86
C GLU A 53 -30.91 1.58 -5.95
N ALA A 54 -30.48 0.32 -6.03
CA ALA A 54 -31.39 -0.83 -6.01
C ALA A 54 -32.21 -0.88 -4.70
N LEU A 55 -31.53 -0.71 -3.55
CA LEU A 55 -32.20 -0.67 -2.25
C LEU A 55 -33.16 0.52 -2.13
N ASN A 56 -32.81 1.70 -2.64
CA ASN A 56 -33.72 2.87 -2.68
C ASN A 56 -35.00 2.56 -3.45
N THR A 57 -34.87 1.85 -4.57
CA THR A 57 -36.01 1.39 -5.36
C THR A 57 -36.85 0.35 -4.61
N GLU A 58 -36.21 -0.61 -3.92
CA GLU A 58 -36.94 -1.62 -3.14
C GLU A 58 -37.71 -1.01 -1.97
N VAL A 59 -37.13 -0.07 -1.23
CA VAL A 59 -37.83 0.63 -0.13
C VAL A 59 -39.00 1.45 -0.65
N ALA A 60 -38.84 2.19 -1.75
CA ALA A 60 -39.96 2.93 -2.35
C ALA A 60 -41.10 2.01 -2.79
N ASN A 61 -40.77 0.83 -3.33
CA ASN A 61 -41.78 -0.19 -3.68
C ASN A 61 -42.45 -0.80 -2.45
N LEU A 62 -41.73 -0.99 -1.34
CA LEU A 62 -42.30 -1.46 -0.08
C LEU A 62 -43.23 -0.41 0.54
N GLU A 63 -42.84 0.87 0.51
CA GLU A 63 -43.68 1.99 0.95
C GLU A 63 -45.00 2.05 0.18
N ALA A 64 -44.93 1.88 -1.15
CA ALA A 64 -46.12 1.81 -1.98
C ALA A 64 -47.03 0.61 -1.62
N GLN A 65 -46.46 -0.58 -1.39
CA GLN A 65 -47.21 -1.77 -0.99
C GLN A 65 -47.84 -1.62 0.40
N VAL A 66 -47.13 -1.01 1.35
CA VAL A 66 -47.67 -0.69 2.68
C VAL A 66 -48.87 0.24 2.54
N GLN A 67 -48.77 1.28 1.72
CA GLN A 67 -49.88 2.21 1.50
C GLN A 67 -51.08 1.53 0.82
N GLU A 68 -50.85 0.73 -0.23
CA GLU A 68 -51.90 -0.04 -0.90
C GLU A 68 -52.63 -0.98 0.08
N THR A 69 -51.87 -1.63 0.97
CA THR A 69 -52.44 -2.55 1.98
C THR A 69 -53.26 -1.80 3.03
N LEU A 70 -52.82 -0.59 3.42
CA LEU A 70 -53.58 0.29 4.33
C LEU A 70 -54.87 0.81 3.68
N ASP A 71 -54.83 1.17 2.40
CA ASP A 71 -56.02 1.59 1.66
C ASP A 71 -57.02 0.43 1.55
N LYS A 72 -56.54 -0.78 1.24
CA LYS A 72 -57.37 -2.00 1.21
C LYS A 72 -58.00 -2.31 2.55
N LYS A 73 -57.27 -2.12 3.65
CA LYS A 73 -57.80 -2.23 5.00
C LYS A 73 -58.97 -1.27 5.22
N GLY A 74 -58.80 -0.01 4.82
CA GLY A 74 -59.86 1.01 4.92
C GLY A 74 -61.14 0.63 4.15
N GLU A 75 -61.00 0.09 2.94
CA GLU A 75 -62.13 -0.41 2.16
C GLU A 75 -62.87 -1.56 2.88
N LEU A 76 -62.13 -2.53 3.43
CA LEU A 76 -62.70 -3.66 4.16
C LEU A 76 -63.39 -3.22 5.46
N GLU A 77 -62.82 -2.26 6.18
CA GLU A 77 -63.44 -1.69 7.38
C GLU A 77 -64.76 -0.95 7.04
N GLN A 78 -64.81 -0.28 5.89
CA GLN A 78 -66.04 0.34 5.40
C GLN A 78 -67.09 -0.71 5.00
N GLU A 79 -66.69 -1.77 4.29
CA GLU A 79 -67.57 -2.89 3.94
C GLU A 79 -68.14 -3.55 5.21
N LEU A 80 -67.29 -3.77 6.22
CA LEU A 80 -67.70 -4.32 7.52
C LEU A 80 -68.76 -3.45 8.21
N ASN A 81 -68.58 -2.13 8.20
CA ASN A 81 -69.53 -1.20 8.80
C ASN A 81 -70.89 -1.19 8.06
N ASN A 82 -70.87 -1.28 6.73
CA ASN A 82 -72.07 -1.40 5.92
C ASN A 82 -72.82 -2.71 6.22
N LEU A 83 -72.11 -3.84 6.27
CA LEU A 83 -72.66 -5.15 6.63
C LEU A 83 -73.31 -5.12 8.02
N ASN A 84 -72.64 -4.54 9.02
CA ASN A 84 -73.21 -4.37 10.36
C ASN A 84 -74.53 -3.57 10.34
N THR A 85 -74.55 -2.48 9.58
CA THR A 85 -75.74 -1.63 9.42
C THR A 85 -76.91 -2.39 8.76
N GLU A 86 -76.64 -3.19 7.74
CA GLU A 86 -77.65 -4.01 7.05
C GLU A 86 -78.20 -5.12 7.95
N ILE A 87 -77.33 -5.82 8.68
CA ILE A 87 -77.72 -6.83 9.67
C ILE A 87 -78.65 -6.22 10.72
N THR A 88 -78.30 -5.08 11.31
CA THR A 88 -79.16 -4.42 12.31
C THR A 88 -80.51 -3.99 11.74
N LYS A 89 -80.56 -3.54 10.48
CA LYS A 89 -81.84 -3.21 9.79
C LYS A 89 -82.70 -4.46 9.60
N LEU A 90 -82.11 -5.58 9.18
CA LEU A 90 -82.81 -6.86 9.02
C LEU A 90 -83.32 -7.38 10.37
N GLU A 91 -82.50 -7.33 11.41
CA GLU A 91 -82.89 -7.74 12.78
C GLU A 91 -84.14 -6.99 13.26
N HIS A 92 -84.17 -5.67 13.11
CA HIS A 92 -85.31 -4.85 13.50
C HIS A 92 -86.56 -5.14 12.63
N ALA A 93 -86.38 -5.45 11.34
CA ALA A 93 -87.48 -5.83 10.46
C ALA A 93 -88.08 -7.19 10.85
N ILE A 94 -87.23 -8.18 11.14
CA ILE A 94 -87.62 -9.52 11.59
C ILE A 94 -88.35 -9.42 12.94
N GLU A 95 -87.85 -8.64 13.89
CA GLU A 95 -88.48 -8.44 15.20
C GLU A 95 -89.89 -7.83 15.06
N LYS A 96 -90.01 -6.72 14.31
CA LYS A 96 -91.31 -6.09 14.03
C LYS A 96 -92.30 -7.04 13.37
N ARG A 97 -91.82 -7.83 12.40
CA ARG A 97 -92.66 -8.80 11.70
C ARG A 97 -93.09 -9.95 12.62
N THR A 98 -92.19 -10.43 13.47
CA THR A 98 -92.46 -11.46 14.48
C THR A 98 -93.53 -11.00 15.47
N VAL A 99 -93.45 -9.76 15.96
CA VAL A 99 -94.48 -9.18 16.84
C VAL A 99 -95.83 -9.11 16.12
N LYS A 100 -95.88 -8.60 14.89
CA LYS A 100 -97.13 -8.54 14.10
C LYS A 100 -97.73 -9.92 13.84
N ILE A 101 -96.91 -10.92 13.49
CA ILE A 101 -97.38 -12.29 13.28
C ILE A 101 -97.96 -12.86 14.60
N LYS A 102 -97.30 -12.61 15.74
CA LYS A 102 -97.81 -13.03 17.06
C LYS A 102 -99.11 -12.31 17.44
N GLU A 103 -99.23 -11.01 17.19
CA GLU A 103 -100.46 -10.25 17.39
C GLU A 103 -101.60 -10.73 16.47
N GLN A 104 -101.29 -11.01 15.20
CA GLN A 104 -102.24 -11.60 14.25
C GLN A 104 -102.69 -12.98 14.71
N ALA A 105 -101.78 -13.85 15.13
CA ALA A 105 -102.08 -15.18 15.67
C ALA A 105 -102.84 -15.13 17.00
N ARG A 106 -102.54 -14.15 17.86
CA ARG A 106 -103.24 -13.95 19.14
C ARG A 106 -104.61 -13.31 18.95
N SER A 107 -104.78 -12.33 18.07
CA SER A 107 -106.09 -11.73 17.78
C SER A 107 -107.03 -12.77 17.19
N ALA A 108 -106.52 -13.56 16.24
CA ALA A 108 -107.07 -14.85 15.87
C ALA A 108 -107.51 -15.69 17.09
N GLN A 109 -106.57 -16.09 17.95
CA GLN A 109 -106.79 -17.01 19.08
C GLN A 109 -107.70 -16.45 20.20
N VAL A 110 -107.61 -15.17 20.52
CA VAL A 110 -108.36 -14.50 21.60
C VAL A 110 -109.77 -14.16 21.14
N ASN A 111 -109.95 -13.81 19.86
CA ASN A 111 -111.27 -13.80 19.24
C ASN A 111 -111.86 -15.25 19.14
N THR A 112 -111.08 -16.29 19.48
CA THR A 112 -111.56 -17.68 19.62
C THR A 112 -112.03 -18.05 21.01
N SER A 113 -111.70 -17.27 22.06
CA SER A 113 -112.10 -17.60 23.45
C SER A 113 -113.60 -17.38 23.75
N SER A 114 -114.40 -16.97 22.77
CA SER A 114 -115.84 -17.29 22.62
C SER A 114 -116.31 -16.81 21.22
N ASN A 115 -116.50 -17.74 20.27
CA ASN A 115 -117.30 -17.63 19.02
C ASN A 115 -116.82 -16.89 17.74
N SER A 116 -115.64 -16.27 17.57
CA SER A 116 -115.44 -15.40 16.38
C SER A 116 -114.73 -15.98 15.14
N TYR A 117 -113.97 -17.08 15.23
CA TYR A 117 -113.44 -17.72 14.01
C TYR A 117 -114.52 -18.43 13.19
N LEU A 118 -115.50 -18.98 13.91
CA LEU A 118 -116.73 -19.42 13.30
C LEU A 118 -117.44 -18.20 12.69
N ASN A 119 -117.47 -17.03 13.33
CA ASN A 119 -118.10 -15.83 12.76
C ASN A 119 -117.47 -15.30 11.47
N VAL A 120 -116.15 -15.37 11.22
CA VAL A 120 -115.61 -14.98 9.89
C VAL A 120 -116.08 -15.91 8.76
N VAL A 121 -116.37 -17.17 9.12
CA VAL A 121 -116.94 -18.23 8.28
C VAL A 121 -118.49 -18.25 8.33
N LEU A 122 -119.13 -17.62 9.32
CA LEU A 122 -120.60 -17.57 9.51
C LEU A 122 -121.21 -16.22 9.08
N GLU A 123 -120.44 -15.13 9.12
CA GLU A 123 -120.70 -13.81 8.48
C GLU A 123 -120.27 -13.81 7.01
N SER A 124 -119.91 -14.98 6.45
CA SER A 124 -119.75 -15.12 5.01
C SER A 124 -121.09 -15.15 4.33
N ASP A 125 -121.22 -14.41 3.24
CA ASP A 125 -122.44 -14.39 2.43
C ASP A 125 -122.73 -15.77 1.81
N SER A 126 -121.73 -16.67 1.77
CA SER A 126 -121.87 -18.08 1.35
C SER A 126 -120.75 -19.00 1.85
N ILE A 127 -120.95 -20.31 1.78
CA ILE A 127 -119.92 -21.34 2.05
C ILE A 127 -118.67 -21.14 1.16
N SER A 128 -118.86 -20.68 -0.09
CA SER A 128 -117.75 -20.38 -1.01
C SER A 128 -116.90 -19.20 -0.53
N ASP A 129 -117.54 -18.18 0.05
CA ASP A 129 -116.89 -16.98 0.58
C ASP A 129 -116.10 -17.30 1.87
N ALA A 130 -116.65 -18.11 2.77
CA ALA A 130 -115.92 -18.65 3.93
C ALA A 130 -114.65 -19.42 3.56
N ILE A 131 -114.72 -20.32 2.56
CA ILE A 131 -113.56 -21.10 2.09
C ILE A 131 -112.51 -20.17 1.47
N THR A 132 -112.95 -19.19 0.68
CA THR A 132 -112.05 -18.21 0.05
C THR A 132 -111.32 -17.38 1.10
N ARG A 133 -112.00 -16.91 2.15
CA ARG A 133 -111.39 -16.17 3.25
C ARG A 133 -110.43 -17.01 4.10
N SER A 134 -110.78 -18.27 4.38
CA SER A 134 -109.89 -19.19 5.09
C SER A 134 -108.61 -19.48 4.31
N TRP A 135 -108.73 -19.72 2.99
CA TRP A 135 -107.59 -19.89 2.09
C TRP A 135 -106.74 -18.61 1.99
N ALA A 136 -107.38 -17.44 1.86
CA ALA A 136 -106.68 -16.15 1.82
C ALA A 136 -105.90 -15.87 3.12
N TYR A 137 -106.47 -16.18 4.29
CA TYR A 137 -105.81 -16.03 5.58
C TYR A 137 -104.64 -17.01 5.74
N SER A 138 -104.85 -18.29 5.40
CA SER A 138 -103.77 -19.30 5.40
C SER A 138 -102.63 -18.90 4.45
N LYS A 139 -102.97 -18.37 3.27
CA LYS A 139 -102.00 -17.86 2.30
C LYS A 139 -101.24 -16.65 2.82
N LEU A 140 -101.89 -15.73 3.53
CA LEU A 140 -101.25 -14.55 4.14
C LEU A 140 -100.29 -14.95 5.26
N VAL A 141 -100.70 -15.86 6.16
CA VAL A 141 -99.84 -16.37 7.24
C VAL A 141 -98.67 -17.16 6.68
N SER A 142 -98.90 -18.03 5.68
CA SER A 142 -97.83 -18.73 4.97
C SER A 142 -96.85 -17.75 4.33
N ALA A 143 -97.32 -16.77 3.57
CA ALA A 143 -96.44 -15.77 2.94
C ALA A 143 -95.67 -14.94 3.97
N ASN A 144 -96.25 -14.66 5.13
CA ASN A 144 -95.55 -13.97 6.22
C ASN A 144 -94.45 -14.84 6.86
N ASN A 145 -94.71 -16.13 7.04
CA ASN A 145 -93.70 -17.08 7.50
C ASN A 145 -92.60 -17.25 6.44
N ASP A 146 -92.94 -17.37 5.16
CA ASP A 146 -91.99 -17.50 4.05
C ASP A 146 -91.04 -16.29 3.98
N ILE A 147 -91.57 -15.07 4.11
CA ILE A 147 -90.72 -13.87 4.12
C ILE A 147 -89.88 -13.78 5.39
N MET A 148 -90.40 -14.20 6.55
CA MET A 148 -89.60 -14.25 7.78
C MET A 148 -88.43 -15.24 7.64
N THR A 149 -88.66 -16.41 7.04
CA THR A 149 -87.61 -17.39 6.72
C THR A 149 -86.58 -16.78 5.76
N ALA A 150 -87.02 -16.17 4.66
CA ALA A 150 -86.11 -15.51 3.71
C ALA A 150 -85.28 -14.39 4.37
N GLN A 151 -85.88 -13.56 5.23
CA GLN A 151 -85.15 -12.53 5.98
C GLN A 151 -84.14 -13.11 6.97
N GLN A 152 -84.44 -14.26 7.57
CA GLN A 152 -83.52 -14.97 8.46
C GLN A 152 -82.35 -15.59 7.67
N GLU A 153 -82.60 -16.09 6.46
CA GLU A 153 -81.58 -16.57 5.53
C GLU A 153 -80.68 -15.41 5.06
N ASP A 154 -81.26 -14.28 4.62
CA ASP A 154 -80.52 -13.07 4.24
C ASP A 154 -79.61 -12.58 5.39
N LYS A 155 -80.13 -12.59 6.62
CA LYS A 155 -79.35 -12.22 7.82
C LYS A 155 -78.16 -13.16 8.01
N GLN A 156 -78.36 -14.47 7.84
CA GLN A 156 -77.27 -15.44 7.98
C GLN A 156 -76.22 -15.24 6.88
N GLU A 157 -76.63 -14.99 5.64
CA GLU A 157 -75.69 -14.71 4.54
C GLU A 157 -74.84 -13.46 4.82
N LEU A 158 -75.46 -12.37 5.32
CA LEU A 158 -74.71 -11.18 5.70
C LEU A 158 -73.78 -11.43 6.90
N ALA A 159 -74.19 -12.24 7.87
CA ALA A 159 -73.34 -12.62 9.00
C ALA A 159 -72.14 -13.45 8.54
N ASP A 160 -72.32 -14.37 7.59
CA ASP A 160 -71.24 -15.16 7.00
C ASP A 160 -70.26 -14.26 6.22
N LYS A 161 -70.77 -13.31 5.42
CA LYS A 161 -69.93 -12.29 4.74
C LYS A 161 -69.14 -11.45 5.74
N LYS A 162 -69.75 -11.05 6.86
CA LYS A 162 -69.07 -10.32 7.93
C LYS A 162 -67.87 -11.09 8.47
N VAL A 163 -68.02 -12.39 8.74
CA VAL A 163 -66.92 -13.25 9.22
C VAL A 163 -65.79 -13.32 8.19
N VAL A 164 -66.12 -13.42 6.89
CA VAL A 164 -65.12 -13.41 5.81
C VAL A 164 -64.37 -12.07 5.75
N VAL A 165 -65.07 -10.95 5.85
CA VAL A 165 -64.45 -9.61 5.84
C VAL A 165 -63.56 -9.40 7.08
N ASP A 166 -64.02 -9.79 8.27
CA ASP A 166 -63.21 -9.77 9.50
C ASP A 166 -61.92 -10.59 9.34
N GLY A 167 -62.01 -11.78 8.75
CA GLY A 167 -60.85 -12.62 8.44
C GLY A 167 -59.86 -11.94 7.50
N LYS A 168 -60.34 -11.32 6.42
CA LYS A 168 -59.50 -10.55 5.48
C LYS A 168 -58.82 -9.36 6.16
N ILE A 169 -59.48 -8.67 7.09
CA ILE A 169 -58.86 -7.57 7.85
C ILE A 169 -57.70 -8.09 8.70
N VAL A 170 -57.85 -9.25 9.33
CA VAL A 170 -56.76 -9.89 10.10
C VAL A 170 -55.58 -10.24 9.19
N GLU A 171 -55.83 -10.83 8.02
CA GLU A 171 -54.78 -11.15 7.04
C GLU A 171 -54.06 -9.90 6.53
N VAL A 172 -54.81 -8.84 6.19
CA VAL A 172 -54.28 -7.56 5.71
C VAL A 172 -53.44 -6.87 6.80
N ASN A 173 -53.86 -6.92 8.06
CA ASN A 173 -53.06 -6.40 9.18
C ASN A 173 -51.74 -7.17 9.33
N ALA A 174 -51.78 -8.50 9.25
CA ALA A 174 -50.57 -9.33 9.33
C ALA A 174 -49.61 -9.04 8.16
N LEU A 175 -50.14 -8.89 6.94
CA LEU A 175 -49.34 -8.52 5.76
C LEU A 175 -48.74 -7.12 5.91
N THR A 176 -49.52 -6.14 6.38
CA THR A 176 -49.03 -4.77 6.62
C THR A 176 -47.84 -4.78 7.57
N GLU A 177 -47.92 -5.56 8.66
CA GLU A 177 -46.84 -5.64 9.63
C GLU A 177 -45.59 -6.30 9.04
N GLN A 178 -45.75 -7.40 8.28
CA GLN A 178 -44.63 -8.03 7.57
C GLN A 178 -43.95 -7.08 6.58
N LEU A 179 -44.73 -6.28 5.84
CA LEU A 179 -44.19 -5.31 4.90
C LEU A 179 -43.43 -4.19 5.61
N LYS A 180 -43.92 -3.70 6.76
CA LYS A 180 -43.22 -2.69 7.57
C LYS A 180 -41.90 -3.22 8.13
N VAL A 181 -41.89 -4.43 8.69
CA VAL A 181 -40.65 -5.06 9.16
C VAL A 181 -39.64 -5.19 8.01
N LYS A 182 -40.09 -5.64 6.84
CA LYS A 182 -39.21 -5.73 5.66
C LYS A 182 -38.71 -4.34 5.21
N GLN A 183 -39.54 -3.30 5.29
CA GLN A 183 -39.16 -1.93 4.99
C GLN A 183 -38.07 -1.42 5.95
N GLU A 184 -38.22 -1.67 7.26
CA GLU A 184 -37.22 -1.32 8.27
C GLU A 184 -35.89 -2.04 8.04
N GLU A 185 -35.93 -3.35 7.76
CA GLU A 185 -34.75 -4.15 7.42
C GLU A 185 -34.04 -3.61 6.17
N MET A 186 -34.78 -3.25 5.11
CA MET A 186 -34.20 -2.68 3.90
C MET A 186 -33.63 -1.29 4.14
N THR A 187 -34.28 -0.47 4.96
CA THR A 187 -33.77 0.86 5.35
C THR A 187 -32.47 0.75 6.15
N ALA A 188 -32.35 -0.24 7.04
CA ALA A 188 -31.10 -0.50 7.75
C ALA A 188 -29.98 -0.88 6.76
N LYS A 189 -30.26 -1.76 5.80
CA LYS A 189 -29.30 -2.12 4.74
C LYS A 189 -28.90 -0.93 3.88
N GLN A 190 -29.81 -0.02 3.57
CA GLN A 190 -29.50 1.22 2.85
C GLN A 190 -28.49 2.07 3.62
N TYR A 191 -28.69 2.20 4.94
CA TYR A 191 -27.80 2.98 5.78
C TYR A 191 -26.39 2.38 5.85
N ASP A 192 -26.29 1.06 6.05
CA ASP A 192 -25.02 0.34 6.03
C ASP A 192 -24.30 0.51 4.68
N GLN A 193 -25.05 0.39 3.59
CA GLN A 193 -24.51 0.55 2.24
C GLN A 193 -24.04 1.99 1.96
N ALA A 194 -24.74 2.99 2.48
CA ALA A 194 -24.35 4.39 2.37
C ALA A 194 -23.09 4.72 3.19
N ILE A 195 -22.91 4.10 4.36
CA ILE A 195 -21.67 4.19 5.14
C ILE A 195 -20.52 3.56 4.37
N LEU A 196 -20.71 2.33 3.86
CA LEU A 196 -19.70 1.63 3.09
C LEU A 196 -19.23 2.46 1.87
N ALA A 197 -20.18 3.04 1.12
CA ALA A 197 -19.87 3.91 -0.01
C ALA A 197 -18.99 5.12 0.40
N LYS A 198 -19.27 5.74 1.55
CA LYS A 198 -18.46 6.85 2.09
C LYS A 198 -17.07 6.39 2.53
N GLU A 199 -16.95 5.26 3.20
CA GLU A 199 -15.66 4.70 3.64
C GLU A 199 -14.76 4.32 2.46
N VAL A 200 -15.35 3.69 1.44
CA VAL A 200 -14.64 3.37 0.19
C VAL A 200 -14.21 4.65 -0.52
N ALA A 201 -15.05 5.68 -0.59
CA ALA A 201 -14.68 6.97 -1.18
C ALA A 201 -13.53 7.68 -0.43
N ALA A 202 -13.53 7.62 0.90
CA ALA A 202 -12.45 8.16 1.73
C ALA A 202 -11.14 7.38 1.52
N SER A 203 -11.22 6.05 1.46
CA SER A 203 -10.08 5.18 1.18
C SER A 203 -9.52 5.43 -0.22
N LEU A 204 -10.39 5.60 -1.21
CA LEU A 204 -10.01 5.94 -2.59
C LEU A 204 -9.24 7.26 -2.65
N THR A 205 -9.74 8.30 -1.98
CA THR A 205 -9.07 9.60 -1.91
C THR A 205 -7.69 9.51 -1.26
N THR A 206 -7.57 8.68 -0.22
CA THR A 206 -6.31 8.44 0.49
C THR A 206 -5.30 7.74 -0.42
N GLU A 207 -5.71 6.70 -1.14
CA GLU A 207 -4.83 5.97 -2.06
C GLU A 207 -4.46 6.81 -3.30
N GLU A 208 -5.37 7.63 -3.83
CA GLU A 208 -5.08 8.59 -4.90
C GLU A 208 -4.05 9.63 -4.45
N SER A 209 -4.17 10.14 -3.22
CA SER A 209 -3.19 11.06 -2.62
C SER A 209 -1.83 10.38 -2.42
N LYS A 210 -1.81 9.13 -1.95
CA LYS A 210 -0.58 8.35 -1.80
C LYS A 210 0.11 8.14 -3.15
N LYS A 211 -0.64 7.75 -4.19
CA LYS A 211 -0.11 7.60 -5.55
C LYS A 211 0.48 8.91 -6.08
N ALA A 212 -0.19 10.05 -5.84
CA ALA A 212 0.32 11.36 -6.24
C ALA A 212 1.64 11.71 -5.52
N SER A 213 1.76 11.40 -4.23
CA SER A 213 3.00 11.58 -3.47
C SER A 213 4.14 10.73 -4.02
N LEU A 214 3.88 9.45 -4.31
CA LEU A 214 4.87 8.53 -4.86
C LEU A 214 5.36 8.97 -6.25
N LEU A 215 4.46 9.47 -7.10
CA LEU A 215 4.82 10.03 -8.41
C LEU A 215 5.73 11.24 -8.27
N LYS A 216 5.47 12.12 -7.31
CA LYS A 216 6.32 13.28 -7.02
C LYS A 216 7.69 12.85 -6.50
N GLU A 217 7.73 11.88 -5.59
CA GLU A 217 8.98 11.32 -5.07
C GLU A 217 9.82 10.67 -6.18
N LYS A 218 9.17 9.93 -7.09
CA LYS A 218 9.82 9.37 -8.28
C LYS A 218 10.46 10.46 -9.14
N GLU A 219 9.73 11.53 -9.45
CA GLU A 219 10.25 12.64 -10.25
C GLU A 219 11.45 13.33 -9.57
N GLU A 220 11.38 13.54 -8.26
CA GLU A 220 12.48 14.13 -7.49
C GLU A 220 13.72 13.20 -7.46
N ALA A 221 13.52 11.90 -7.31
CA ALA A 221 14.59 10.92 -7.35
C ALA A 221 15.29 10.87 -8.72
N GLU A 222 14.51 10.91 -9.82
CA GLU A 222 15.04 10.98 -11.18
C GLU A 222 15.83 12.27 -11.44
N LYS A 223 15.34 13.43 -10.95
CA LYS A 223 16.09 14.70 -11.02
C LYS A 223 17.42 14.64 -10.27
N ARG A 224 17.41 14.12 -9.04
CA ARG A 224 18.65 13.93 -8.24
C ARG A 224 19.63 13.00 -8.95
N LYS A 225 19.13 11.93 -9.58
CA LYS A 225 19.96 11.02 -10.39
C LYS A 225 20.65 11.76 -11.54
N ALA A 226 19.87 12.48 -12.35
CA ALA A 226 20.37 13.21 -13.51
C ALA A 226 21.37 14.29 -13.11
N GLU A 227 21.12 14.99 -12.00
CA GLU A 227 22.04 15.99 -11.47
C GLU A 227 23.35 15.37 -10.95
N ALA A 228 23.28 14.26 -10.22
CA ALA A 228 24.45 13.53 -9.76
C ALA A 228 25.30 13.02 -10.95
N GLU A 229 24.67 12.47 -11.98
CA GLU A 229 25.36 12.06 -13.21
C GLU A 229 26.01 13.24 -13.94
N ARG A 230 25.35 14.40 -13.99
CA ARG A 230 25.91 15.64 -14.57
C ARG A 230 27.15 16.09 -13.80
N LEU A 231 27.06 16.15 -12.47
CA LEU A 231 28.17 16.54 -11.60
C LEU A 231 29.34 15.56 -11.71
N ALA A 232 29.07 14.25 -11.75
CA ALA A 232 30.10 13.23 -11.95
C ALA A 232 30.81 13.39 -13.31
N LYS A 233 30.08 13.64 -14.39
CA LYS A 233 30.66 13.92 -15.72
C LYS A 233 31.49 15.21 -15.73
N GLU A 234 31.02 16.26 -15.06
CA GLU A 234 31.75 17.53 -14.94
C GLU A 234 33.05 17.35 -14.16
N GLN A 235 33.00 16.61 -13.05
CA GLN A 235 34.17 16.30 -12.23
C GLN A 235 35.19 15.44 -12.99
N ALA A 236 34.74 14.37 -13.65
CA ALA A 236 35.61 13.54 -14.48
C ALA A 236 36.30 14.33 -15.60
N LYS A 237 35.61 15.31 -16.19
CA LYS A 237 36.20 16.22 -17.19
C LYS A 237 37.30 17.10 -16.56
N LYS A 238 37.05 17.70 -15.38
CA LYS A 238 38.04 18.52 -14.67
C LYS A 238 39.27 17.70 -14.27
N GLU A 239 39.08 16.47 -13.80
CA GLU A 239 40.16 15.55 -13.45
C GLU A 239 40.99 15.14 -14.67
N ALA A 240 40.33 14.85 -15.81
CA ALA A 240 41.02 14.55 -17.06
C ALA A 240 41.83 15.75 -17.58
N GLU A 241 41.29 16.98 -17.50
CA GLU A 241 42.02 18.19 -17.86
C GLU A 241 43.21 18.46 -16.93
N ALA A 242 43.07 18.21 -15.62
CA ALA A 242 44.15 18.34 -14.65
C ALA A 242 45.25 17.30 -14.90
N ALA A 243 44.90 16.03 -15.12
CA ALA A 243 45.83 14.96 -15.46
C ALA A 243 46.59 15.25 -16.76
N ALA A 244 45.90 15.77 -17.79
CA ALA A 244 46.53 16.17 -19.05
C ALA A 244 47.55 17.32 -18.86
N LYS A 245 47.23 18.31 -18.02
CA LYS A 245 48.17 19.40 -17.66
C LYS A 245 49.38 18.86 -16.92
N LEU A 246 49.17 17.99 -15.92
CA LEU A 246 50.25 17.39 -15.14
C LEU A 246 51.19 16.58 -16.03
N ALA A 247 50.65 15.74 -16.91
CA ALA A 247 51.42 14.95 -17.86
C ALA A 247 52.23 15.83 -18.84
N ALA A 248 51.65 16.94 -19.31
CA ALA A 248 52.36 17.89 -20.16
C ALA A 248 53.51 18.59 -19.43
N GLU A 249 53.33 18.92 -18.14
CA GLU A 249 54.37 19.52 -17.32
C GLU A 249 55.49 18.54 -16.97
N GLN A 250 55.13 17.29 -16.66
CA GLN A 250 56.08 16.22 -16.37
C GLN A 250 56.95 15.91 -17.58
N LYS A 251 56.35 15.85 -18.78
CA LYS A 251 57.09 15.73 -20.04
C LYS A 251 58.08 16.88 -20.27
N LYS A 252 57.69 18.13 -19.95
CA LYS A 252 58.62 19.28 -20.03
C LYS A 252 59.79 19.14 -19.05
N ARG A 253 59.52 18.74 -17.80
CA ARG A 253 60.56 18.52 -16.78
C ARG A 253 61.51 17.39 -17.17
N GLU A 254 61.02 16.30 -17.74
CA GLU A 254 61.85 15.20 -18.25
C GLU A 254 62.75 15.66 -19.41
N GLU A 255 62.21 16.44 -20.34
CA GLU A 255 62.99 17.03 -21.44
C GLU A 255 64.08 18.00 -20.93
N GLU A 256 63.81 18.78 -19.89
CA GLU A 256 64.80 19.65 -19.24
C GLU A 256 65.85 18.86 -18.45
N ALA A 257 65.44 17.87 -17.65
CA ALA A 257 66.35 17.00 -16.91
C ALA A 257 67.27 16.22 -17.83
N ALA A 258 66.77 15.73 -18.98
CA ALA A 258 67.59 15.07 -19.99
C ALA A 258 68.69 15.99 -20.54
N LYS A 259 68.38 17.28 -20.78
CA LYS A 259 69.38 18.28 -21.22
C LYS A 259 70.43 18.54 -20.14
N THR A 260 70.01 18.69 -18.88
CA THR A 260 70.92 18.90 -17.74
C THR A 260 71.81 17.69 -17.48
N ASN A 261 71.28 16.47 -17.55
CA ASN A 261 72.05 15.24 -17.38
C ASN A 261 73.11 15.04 -18.48
N VAL A 262 72.82 15.44 -19.71
CA VAL A 262 73.82 15.45 -20.79
C VAL A 262 74.95 16.45 -20.49
N ALA A 263 74.63 17.63 -19.96
CA ALA A 263 75.62 18.64 -19.56
C ALA A 263 76.49 18.16 -18.37
N ILE A 264 75.89 17.57 -17.34
CA ILE A 264 76.60 17.03 -16.18
C ILE A 264 77.47 15.82 -16.56
N ALA A 265 77.01 14.93 -17.46
CA ALA A 265 77.81 13.81 -17.94
C ALA A 265 79.05 14.28 -18.72
N GLN A 266 78.95 15.39 -19.44
CA GLN A 266 80.10 16.04 -20.07
C GLN A 266 81.07 16.63 -19.03
N GLU A 267 80.58 17.22 -17.94
CA GLU A 267 81.43 17.72 -16.83
C GLU A 267 82.12 16.60 -16.01
N ILE A 268 81.42 15.51 -15.68
CA ILE A 268 81.97 14.36 -14.92
C ILE A 268 83.03 13.61 -15.74
N SER A 269 82.87 13.52 -17.07
CA SER A 269 83.91 12.97 -17.96
C SER A 269 85.24 13.74 -17.89
N THR A 270 85.21 15.02 -17.50
CA THR A 270 86.41 15.84 -17.30
C THR A 270 87.05 15.66 -15.92
N ILE A 271 86.28 15.24 -14.91
CA ILE A 271 86.73 15.12 -13.52
C ILE A 271 87.35 13.73 -13.23
N ASN A 272 86.92 12.68 -13.93
CA ASN A 272 87.31 11.29 -13.64
C ASN A 272 88.76 10.89 -14.04
N THR A 273 89.63 11.85 -14.33
CA THR A 273 91.07 11.61 -14.61
C THR A 273 91.98 11.78 -13.40
N GLN A 274 91.45 12.05 -12.19
CA GLN A 274 92.28 12.26 -11.00
C GLN A 274 91.64 11.65 -9.73
N VAL A 275 92.32 10.65 -9.16
CA VAL A 275 92.30 10.19 -7.75
C VAL A 275 91.32 9.05 -7.33
N MET A 276 91.91 7.94 -6.89
CA MET A 276 91.50 7.04 -5.78
C MET A 276 92.46 7.32 -4.59
N PRO A 277 92.24 6.99 -3.28
CA PRO A 277 91.43 5.87 -2.75
C PRO A 277 90.73 6.08 -1.35
N ASP A 278 90.06 5.01 -0.90
CA ASP A 278 89.99 4.43 0.47
C ASP A 278 89.01 4.88 1.60
N ASP A 279 88.46 3.81 2.21
CA ASP A 279 88.02 3.44 3.58
C ASP A 279 86.96 4.16 4.47
N THR A 280 86.33 3.28 5.29
CA THR A 280 85.67 3.42 6.61
C THR A 280 84.15 3.60 6.75
N GLU A 281 83.47 2.47 7.04
CA GLU A 281 82.84 2.11 8.34
C GLU A 281 81.90 3.13 9.06
N ASN A 282 80.59 2.83 9.20
CA ASN A 282 79.91 2.75 10.51
C ASN A 282 78.45 2.18 10.50
N GLN A 283 78.28 1.21 11.41
CA GLN A 283 77.16 0.65 12.19
C GLN A 283 75.65 0.99 11.98
N PRO A 284 74.75 0.07 12.42
CA PRO A 284 73.36 -0.06 11.99
C PRO A 284 72.36 0.60 12.96
N THR A 285 71.25 1.11 12.41
CA THR A 285 70.04 1.38 13.20
C THR A 285 68.83 0.73 12.51
N ASN A 286 68.10 -0.07 13.28
CA ASN A 286 66.87 -0.75 12.87
C ASN A 286 65.83 0.27 12.40
N ARG A 287 65.76 0.47 11.09
CA ARG A 287 64.73 1.19 10.35
C ARG A 287 64.02 0.15 9.46
N PRO A 288 62.70 0.24 9.23
CA PRO A 288 62.04 -0.64 8.27
C PRO A 288 62.80 -0.59 6.95
N THR A 289 63.13 -1.77 6.42
CA THR A 289 63.93 -1.97 5.22
C THR A 289 63.37 -1.13 4.10
N GLN A 290 64.24 -0.30 3.52
CA GLN A 290 63.95 0.55 2.38
C GLN A 290 63.54 -0.37 1.22
N GLY A 291 62.24 -0.45 0.94
CA GLY A 291 61.76 -0.98 -0.32
C GLY A 291 62.44 -0.20 -1.43
N SER A 292 62.88 -0.89 -2.48
CA SER A 292 63.53 -0.30 -3.66
C SER A 292 62.57 0.53 -4.53
N GLY A 293 61.41 0.92 -3.99
CA GLY A 293 60.38 1.73 -4.63
C GLY A 293 60.11 3.01 -3.83
N ASP A 294 59.39 3.96 -4.42
CA ASP A 294 59.12 5.29 -3.87
C ASP A 294 58.36 5.31 -2.52
N PHE A 295 57.96 4.15 -1.98
CA PHE A 295 57.17 3.97 -0.77
C PHE A 295 57.85 3.00 0.22
N GLN A 296 57.91 3.38 1.49
CA GLN A 296 58.32 2.49 2.58
C GLN A 296 57.16 1.63 3.09
N HIS A 297 57.50 0.53 3.76
CA HIS A 297 56.51 -0.38 4.35
C HIS A 297 55.67 0.33 5.42
N PRO A 298 54.32 0.17 5.41
CA PRO A 298 53.43 0.76 6.41
C PRO A 298 53.45 0.03 7.76
N LEU A 299 54.09 -1.14 7.83
CA LEU A 299 54.27 -1.95 9.03
C LEU A 299 55.73 -2.43 9.11
N PRO A 300 56.25 -2.76 10.31
CA PRO A 300 57.60 -3.29 10.46
C PRO A 300 57.81 -4.66 9.79
N SER A 301 56.74 -5.44 9.61
CA SER A 301 56.72 -6.74 8.93
C SER A 301 55.50 -6.81 8.03
N LEU A 302 55.70 -7.16 6.76
CA LEU A 302 54.62 -7.32 5.78
C LEU A 302 54.28 -8.80 5.61
N ILE A 303 53.22 -9.24 6.29
CA ILE A 303 52.63 -10.55 6.06
C ILE A 303 51.37 -10.34 5.24
N MET A 304 51.49 -10.47 3.91
CA MET A 304 50.34 -10.33 3.01
C MET A 304 49.37 -11.49 3.24
N THR A 305 48.17 -11.18 3.71
CA THR A 305 47.07 -12.14 3.84
C THR A 305 46.19 -12.14 2.60
N SER A 306 46.14 -11.04 1.87
CA SER A 306 45.39 -10.94 0.62
C SER A 306 45.96 -9.89 -0.34
N GLY A 307 46.13 -10.26 -1.61
CA GLY A 307 46.72 -9.41 -2.65
C GLY A 307 45.71 -8.51 -3.37
N TYR A 308 46.23 -7.61 -4.20
CA TYR A 308 45.45 -6.70 -5.04
C TYR A 308 44.75 -7.42 -6.21
N GLY A 309 43.58 -6.91 -6.62
CA GLY A 309 42.87 -7.37 -7.82
C GLY A 309 41.78 -8.40 -7.54
N ASN A 310 41.41 -9.17 -8.56
CA ASN A 310 40.15 -9.93 -8.54
C ASN A 310 40.13 -11.05 -7.49
N ARG A 311 39.21 -10.94 -6.52
CA ARG A 311 38.91 -11.98 -5.54
C ARG A 311 37.42 -12.02 -5.21
N PRO A 312 36.87 -13.17 -4.79
CA PRO A 312 35.54 -13.24 -4.19
C PRO A 312 35.46 -12.35 -2.93
N ASP A 313 34.39 -11.58 -2.80
CA ASP A 313 34.14 -10.74 -1.63
C ASP A 313 33.96 -11.61 -0.36
N PRO A 314 34.63 -11.28 0.77
CA PRO A 314 34.56 -12.08 2.00
C PRO A 314 33.15 -12.24 2.57
N ASN A 315 32.27 -11.28 2.30
CA ASN A 315 30.90 -11.21 2.82
C ASN A 315 29.83 -11.36 1.73
N GLY A 316 30.23 -11.46 0.45
CA GLY A 316 29.36 -11.79 -0.68
C GLY A 316 28.48 -10.64 -1.19
N VAL A 317 28.77 -9.38 -0.82
CA VAL A 317 27.86 -8.24 -1.07
C VAL A 317 28.44 -7.16 -2.02
N SER A 318 29.73 -7.19 -2.35
CA SER A 318 30.36 -6.23 -3.30
C SER A 318 31.29 -6.91 -4.33
N GLY A 319 31.60 -6.21 -5.42
CA GLY A 319 32.18 -6.76 -6.66
C GLY A 319 33.54 -7.47 -6.58
N ASN A 320 33.90 -8.10 -7.70
CA ASN A 320 35.05 -9.01 -7.87
C ASN A 320 36.44 -8.33 -7.82
N GLY A 321 36.75 -7.38 -6.94
CA GLY A 321 38.05 -6.69 -6.94
C GLY A 321 38.49 -6.16 -5.58
N HIS A 322 39.76 -6.40 -5.22
CA HIS A 322 40.40 -5.84 -4.04
C HIS A 322 41.27 -4.63 -4.38
N ASP A 323 40.91 -3.47 -3.86
CA ASP A 323 41.52 -2.16 -4.15
C ASP A 323 42.82 -1.88 -3.36
N GLY A 324 43.42 -2.89 -2.74
CA GLY A 324 44.63 -2.75 -1.94
C GLY A 324 45.34 -4.07 -1.68
N ILE A 325 46.14 -4.12 -0.62
CA ILE A 325 46.75 -5.34 -0.06
C ILE A 325 46.41 -5.39 1.42
N ASP A 326 46.00 -6.56 1.89
CA ASP A 326 45.70 -6.80 3.29
C ASP A 326 46.94 -7.39 3.96
N PHE A 327 47.41 -6.73 5.02
CA PHE A 327 48.54 -7.17 5.83
C PHE A 327 48.08 -7.61 7.21
N ALA A 328 48.49 -8.81 7.61
CA ALA A 328 48.28 -9.31 8.97
C ALA A 328 49.08 -8.50 10.00
N GLY A 329 48.49 -8.37 11.18
CA GLY A 329 49.13 -7.84 12.38
C GLY A 329 48.23 -8.03 13.60
N ASN A 330 48.61 -7.41 14.71
CA ASN A 330 47.86 -7.47 15.95
C ASN A 330 47.01 -6.21 16.16
N LEU A 331 45.99 -6.34 17.00
CA LEU A 331 45.16 -5.20 17.38
C LEU A 331 46.03 -4.14 18.04
N ASN A 332 45.92 -2.91 17.55
CA ASN A 332 46.70 -1.75 17.95
C ASN A 332 48.17 -1.70 17.50
N ASP A 333 48.61 -2.56 16.58
CA ASP A 333 49.92 -2.38 15.97
C ASP A 333 50.01 -1.01 15.27
N PRO A 334 51.10 -0.26 15.44
CA PRO A 334 51.24 1.07 14.84
C PRO A 334 51.33 0.97 13.31
N VAL A 335 50.52 1.77 12.63
CA VAL A 335 50.52 1.90 11.17
C VAL A 335 51.26 3.18 10.80
N TYR A 336 52.22 3.07 9.88
CA TYR A 336 53.13 4.14 9.51
C TYR A 336 52.83 4.70 8.12
N ALA A 337 53.01 6.00 7.93
CA ALA A 337 52.92 6.63 6.63
C ALA A 337 54.00 6.07 5.69
N SER A 338 53.58 5.42 4.61
CA SER A 338 54.45 4.85 3.58
C SER A 338 55.28 5.89 2.82
N ARG A 339 54.90 7.16 2.87
CA ARG A 339 55.67 8.27 2.30
C ARG A 339 55.23 9.58 2.96
N GLY A 340 56.10 10.60 2.96
CA GLY A 340 55.74 11.93 3.42
C GLY A 340 54.67 12.56 2.52
N GLY A 341 53.77 13.34 3.10
CA GLY A 341 52.63 13.90 2.36
C GLY A 341 51.70 14.74 3.21
N THR A 342 50.54 15.07 2.65
CA THR A 342 49.47 15.81 3.33
C THR A 342 48.28 14.88 3.55
N VAL A 343 47.78 14.81 4.79
CA VAL A 343 46.54 14.10 5.11
C VAL A 343 45.39 14.87 4.47
N VAL A 344 44.78 14.28 3.44
CA VAL A 344 43.69 14.89 2.66
C VAL A 344 42.32 14.42 3.12
N SER A 345 42.26 13.28 3.81
CA SER A 345 41.03 12.80 4.44
C SER A 345 41.34 11.83 5.58
N SER A 346 40.51 11.83 6.59
CA SER A 346 40.52 10.87 7.68
C SER A 346 39.14 10.84 8.32
N GLY A 347 38.66 9.66 8.73
CA GLY A 347 37.37 9.56 9.39
C GLY A 347 36.88 8.13 9.45
N PHE A 348 35.57 7.97 9.60
CA PHE A 348 34.92 6.67 9.58
C PHE A 348 34.05 6.53 8.33
N ASP A 349 34.16 5.40 7.66
CA ASP A 349 33.27 4.97 6.58
C ASP A 349 32.76 3.55 6.87
N GLY A 350 31.53 3.24 6.43
CA GLY A 350 30.89 1.96 6.74
C GLY A 350 31.63 0.75 6.17
N SER A 351 32.29 0.90 5.01
CA SER A 351 33.08 -0.16 4.39
C SER A 351 34.54 -0.09 4.83
N ALA A 352 35.16 1.07 4.73
CA ALA A 352 36.58 1.26 5.01
C ALA A 352 36.93 1.28 6.52
N GLY A 353 35.94 1.42 7.40
CA GLY A 353 36.17 1.59 8.83
C GLY A 353 36.80 2.95 9.15
N ASN A 354 37.59 3.02 10.22
CA ASN A 354 38.45 4.18 10.43
C ASN A 354 39.56 4.18 9.39
N TYR A 355 39.75 5.32 8.72
CA TYR A 355 40.72 5.42 7.64
C TYR A 355 41.53 6.71 7.69
N VAL A 356 42.69 6.68 7.01
CA VAL A 356 43.51 7.85 6.69
C VAL A 356 43.89 7.79 5.20
N ILE A 357 43.85 8.94 4.52
CA ILE A 357 44.30 9.10 3.14
C ILE A 357 45.35 10.20 3.08
N ILE A 358 46.52 9.88 2.53
CA ILE A 358 47.65 10.80 2.44
C ILE A 358 47.98 11.04 0.97
N GLN A 359 47.99 12.31 0.55
CA GLN A 359 48.47 12.74 -0.75
C GLN A 359 49.98 12.98 -0.71
N HIS A 360 50.70 12.47 -1.69
CA HIS A 360 52.15 12.61 -1.81
C HIS A 360 52.55 13.56 -2.95
N ASP A 361 53.78 14.08 -2.88
CA ASP A 361 54.31 15.02 -3.88
C ASP A 361 54.46 14.41 -5.29
N ASN A 362 54.50 13.07 -5.39
CA ASN A 362 54.59 12.33 -6.65
C ASN A 362 53.20 12.09 -7.29
N GLY A 363 52.14 12.70 -6.74
CA GLY A 363 50.78 12.63 -7.27
C GLY A 363 49.98 11.39 -6.85
N TYR A 364 50.59 10.46 -6.12
CA TYR A 364 49.90 9.30 -5.57
C TYR A 364 49.27 9.58 -4.21
N PHE A 365 48.33 8.71 -3.85
CA PHE A 365 47.64 8.70 -2.57
C PHE A 365 47.85 7.35 -1.91
N THR A 366 48.11 7.33 -0.60
CA THR A 366 48.10 6.10 0.19
C THR A 366 46.87 6.06 1.08
N TYR A 367 46.24 4.88 1.13
CA TYR A 367 45.02 4.59 1.86
C TYR A 367 45.33 3.60 2.98
N TYR A 368 44.97 3.94 4.21
CA TYR A 368 45.14 3.10 5.40
C TYR A 368 43.76 2.87 6.02
N LEU A 369 43.27 1.64 5.96
CA LEU A 369 41.88 1.30 6.30
C LEU A 369 41.78 0.34 7.49
N HIS A 370 40.54 0.13 7.95
CA HIS A 370 40.16 -0.75 9.05
C HIS A 370 40.84 -0.44 10.39
N LEU A 371 41.31 0.79 10.58
CA LEU A 371 42.08 1.18 11.76
C LEU A 371 41.21 1.05 13.04
N ASN A 372 41.84 0.74 14.17
CA ASN A 372 41.17 0.81 15.48
C ASN A 372 41.09 2.27 15.96
N SER A 373 42.13 3.07 15.68
CA SER A 373 42.17 4.49 15.98
C SER A 373 42.95 5.28 14.94
N ILE A 374 42.61 6.56 14.80
CA ILE A 374 43.24 7.51 13.88
C ILE A 374 44.16 8.42 14.70
N SER A 375 45.41 8.56 14.29
CA SER A 375 46.41 9.40 14.97
C SER A 375 46.66 10.74 14.26
N VAL A 376 46.17 10.90 13.02
CA VAL A 376 46.31 12.12 12.22
C VAL A 376 45.00 12.45 11.52
N SER A 377 44.56 13.71 11.58
CA SER A 377 43.29 14.15 10.99
C SER A 377 43.40 15.28 9.97
N GLY A 378 44.62 15.71 9.65
CA GLY A 378 44.92 16.79 8.72
C GLY A 378 46.38 17.22 8.82
N GLY A 379 46.82 18.08 7.89
CA GLY A 379 48.19 18.61 7.87
C GLY A 379 49.22 17.67 7.27
N THR A 380 50.50 18.03 7.39
CA THR A 380 51.60 17.28 6.79
C THR A 380 52.11 16.17 7.71
N VAL A 381 52.44 15.02 7.13
CA VAL A 381 53.06 13.89 7.82
C VAL A 381 54.38 13.50 7.16
N GLY A 382 55.34 13.08 7.98
CA GLY A 382 56.61 12.52 7.49
C GLY A 382 56.49 11.04 7.11
N ALA A 383 57.34 10.57 6.21
CA ALA A 383 57.48 9.13 5.97
C ALA A 383 57.88 8.42 7.28
N GLY A 384 57.19 7.34 7.63
CA GLY A 384 57.40 6.62 8.90
C GLY A 384 56.73 7.24 10.11
N GLN A 385 55.94 8.31 9.97
CA GLN A 385 55.11 8.81 11.05
C GLN A 385 53.91 7.88 11.31
N VAL A 386 53.54 7.67 12.57
CA VAL A 386 52.34 6.88 12.91
C VAL A 386 51.09 7.64 12.48
N VAL A 387 50.23 6.99 11.69
CA VAL A 387 48.98 7.56 11.16
C VAL A 387 47.74 7.00 11.86
N GLY A 388 47.86 5.84 12.48
CA GLY A 388 46.80 5.19 13.23
C GLY A 388 47.27 3.88 13.82
N LEU A 389 46.35 3.18 14.47
CA LEU A 389 46.60 1.86 15.05
C LEU A 389 45.73 0.82 14.32
N MET A 390 46.31 -0.34 14.00
CA MET A 390 45.65 -1.42 13.27
C MET A 390 44.40 -1.94 14.01
N GLY A 391 43.35 -2.30 13.27
CA GLY A 391 42.09 -2.76 13.83
C GLY A 391 41.30 -3.68 12.90
N THR A 392 39.99 -3.71 13.13
CA THR A 392 39.01 -4.52 12.37
C THR A 392 37.70 -3.74 12.20
N THR A 393 37.78 -2.42 12.01
CA THR A 393 36.59 -1.56 11.87
C THR A 393 36.06 -1.55 10.43
N GLY A 394 34.78 -1.25 10.25
CA GLY A 394 34.13 -1.31 8.93
C GLY A 394 33.89 -2.74 8.45
N ASN A 395 33.96 -2.96 7.15
CA ASN A 395 33.73 -4.25 6.51
C ASN A 395 35.00 -5.12 6.57
N SER A 396 35.32 -5.65 7.75
CA SER A 396 36.51 -6.45 8.01
C SER A 396 36.17 -7.73 8.77
N THR A 397 36.79 -8.86 8.40
CA THR A 397 36.55 -10.18 8.99
C THR A 397 37.59 -10.58 10.05
N GLY A 398 38.50 -9.67 10.41
CA GLY A 398 39.57 -9.90 11.38
C GLY A 398 40.60 -8.77 11.38
N VAL A 399 41.47 -8.72 12.39
CA VAL A 399 42.46 -7.63 12.50
C VAL A 399 43.47 -7.69 11.36
N HIS A 400 43.51 -6.62 10.56
CA HIS A 400 44.48 -6.42 9.48
C HIS A 400 44.57 -4.94 9.10
N LEU A 401 45.63 -4.58 8.36
CA LEU A 401 45.70 -3.32 7.64
C LEU A 401 45.33 -3.56 6.18
N HIS A 402 44.28 -2.91 5.71
CA HIS A 402 44.08 -2.75 4.27
C HIS A 402 44.85 -1.52 3.80
N PHE A 403 45.82 -1.74 2.91
CA PHE A 403 46.70 -0.71 2.37
C PHE A 403 46.50 -0.55 0.86
N GLY A 404 46.10 0.64 0.44
CA GLY A 404 45.92 0.98 -0.98
C GLY A 404 46.92 2.04 -1.45
N ILE A 405 47.31 1.96 -2.72
CA ILE A 405 47.96 3.06 -3.45
C ILE A 405 47.01 3.44 -4.58
N ALA A 406 46.74 4.73 -4.75
CA ALA A 406 45.88 5.22 -5.82
C ALA A 406 46.47 6.45 -6.50
N THR A 407 46.04 6.68 -7.73
CA THR A 407 46.37 7.88 -8.52
C THR A 407 45.41 9.05 -8.26
N THR A 408 44.36 8.84 -7.45
CA THR A 408 43.37 9.85 -7.07
C THR A 408 43.04 9.77 -5.59
N GLY A 409 42.53 10.87 -5.01
CA GLY A 409 42.02 10.93 -3.63
C GLY A 409 40.55 10.55 -3.48
N SER A 410 39.85 10.21 -4.56
CA SER A 410 38.39 10.03 -4.63
C SER A 410 37.94 8.58 -4.47
N TRP A 411 38.68 7.74 -3.73
CA TRP A 411 38.41 6.30 -3.57
C TRP A 411 38.34 5.57 -4.93
N SER A 412 39.24 5.93 -5.84
CA SER A 412 39.29 5.40 -7.19
C SER A 412 40.70 5.46 -7.77
N GLY A 413 40.94 4.74 -8.87
CA GLY A 413 42.26 4.73 -9.51
C GLY A 413 43.32 4.02 -8.66
N PHE A 414 42.89 3.02 -7.88
CA PHE A 414 43.79 2.13 -7.15
C PHE A 414 44.70 1.37 -8.13
N VAL A 415 45.94 1.20 -7.70
CA VAL A 415 46.97 0.44 -8.41
C VAL A 415 47.51 -0.59 -7.45
N ASP A 416 48.06 -1.67 -8.02
CA ASP A 416 48.69 -2.71 -7.23
C ASP A 416 49.82 -2.13 -6.35
N PRO A 417 49.71 -2.16 -5.00
CA PRO A 417 50.75 -1.69 -4.10
C PRO A 417 52.01 -2.56 -4.08
N GLY A 418 51.93 -3.82 -4.50
CA GLY A 418 53.00 -4.81 -4.36
C GLY A 418 54.33 -4.38 -4.97
N PRO A 419 54.38 -3.92 -6.24
CA PRO A 419 55.59 -3.42 -6.87
C PRO A 419 56.21 -2.20 -6.15
N TYR A 420 55.38 -1.33 -5.58
CA TYR A 420 55.85 -0.13 -4.87
C TYR A 420 56.46 -0.45 -3.50
N LEU A 421 55.98 -1.52 -2.87
CA LEU A 421 56.49 -2.03 -1.59
C LEU A 421 57.59 -3.07 -1.76
N GLY A 422 57.90 -3.49 -3.00
CA GLY A 422 58.90 -4.52 -3.29
C GLY A 422 58.49 -5.92 -2.81
N LEU A 423 57.20 -6.25 -2.89
CA LEU A 423 56.67 -7.55 -2.47
C LEU A 423 56.89 -8.68 -3.49
N TYR A 424 56.97 -8.35 -4.78
CA TYR A 424 57.20 -9.30 -5.88
C TYR A 424 57.74 -8.63 -7.14
#